data_AF-A0A497L9W5-F1
#
_entry.id   AF-A0A497L9W5-F1
#
_cell.length_a   1.000
_cell.length_b   1.000
_cell.length_c   1.000
_cell.angle_alpha   90.00
_cell.angle_beta   90.00
_cell.angle_gamma   90.00
#
_symmetry.space_group_name_H-M   'P 1'
#
loop_
_entity.id
_entity.type
_entity.pdbx_description
1 polymer ?
#
loop_
_entity_poly.entity_id
_entity_poly.type
_entity_poly.pdbx_seq_one_letter_code
_entity_poly.pdbx_strand_id
1 'polypeptide(L)'
;MSMDGSKFFPRRLSFPKICEILVAYLNAGADKEYVGINDVAKKSSVSLHNISRNNNFFKSWGFLEESEKEQGKYILNREAAEFAYAYRIDPKGEKTREILRRFLSKDEVLVKFVERIGREGLNRDSAILELPRIYGDLRADKVGLNAFLDMLVYAFGLEKISAPKEIPREAE
;
A
#
# COMPACT_ATOMS: atom_id res chain seq x y z
N MET A 1 22.98 7.14 -1.80
CA MET A 1 22.06 7.27 -2.95
C MET A 1 22.06 5.93 -3.66
N SER A 2 21.06 5.09 -3.39
CA SER A 2 20.92 3.78 -4.05
C SER A 2 20.01 3.97 -5.27
N MET A 3 20.50 3.47 -6.40
CA MET A 3 19.91 3.59 -7.73
C MET A 3 18.46 3.05 -7.78
N ASP A 4 17.60 3.82 -8.46
CA ASP A 4 16.51 3.37 -9.34
C ASP A 4 15.87 2.00 -9.01
N GLY A 5 15.01 1.96 -8.00
CA GLY A 5 14.09 0.85 -7.80
C GLY A 5 12.71 1.25 -8.30
N SER A 6 12.26 0.70 -9.42
CA SER A 6 10.89 0.91 -9.90
C SER A 6 9.89 0.63 -8.78
N LYS A 7 9.03 1.62 -8.47
CA LYS A 7 7.94 1.48 -7.49
C LYS A 7 6.80 0.73 -8.17
N PHE A 8 6.39 -0.39 -7.59
CA PHE A 8 5.26 -1.16 -8.10
C PHE A 8 4.01 -0.82 -7.31
N PHE A 9 2.83 -0.80 -7.93
CA PHE A 9 1.56 -0.69 -7.23
C PHE A 9 1.03 -2.07 -6.78
N PRO A 10 0.09 -2.11 -5.82
CA PRO A 10 -0.64 -3.32 -5.50
C PRO A 10 -1.22 -3.99 -6.75
N ARG A 11 -1.51 -5.29 -6.66
CA ARG A 11 -2.01 -6.09 -7.78
C ARG A 11 -3.27 -6.84 -7.37
N ARG A 12 -4.39 -6.52 -8.02
CA ARG A 12 -5.69 -7.24 -7.92
C ARG A 12 -6.22 -7.46 -6.49
N LEU A 13 -5.76 -6.69 -5.52
CA LEU A 13 -6.19 -6.77 -4.12
C LEU A 13 -6.65 -5.40 -3.65
N SER A 14 -7.66 -5.39 -2.78
CA SER A 14 -8.13 -4.18 -2.10
C SER A 14 -7.19 -3.79 -0.96
N PHE A 15 -7.27 -2.53 -0.52
CA PHE A 15 -6.46 -2.03 0.59
C PHE A 15 -6.54 -2.89 1.87
N PRO A 16 -7.73 -3.34 2.34
CA PRO A 16 -7.80 -4.25 3.49
C PRO A 16 -7.04 -5.56 3.28
N LYS A 17 -7.05 -6.13 2.07
CA LYS A 17 -6.29 -7.34 1.75
C LYS A 17 -4.78 -7.08 1.71
N ILE A 18 -4.35 -5.88 1.31
CA ILE A 18 -2.94 -5.47 1.40
C ILE A 18 -2.50 -5.37 2.87
N CYS A 19 -3.30 -4.75 3.73
CA CYS A 19 -3.03 -4.71 5.17
C CYS A 19 -3.04 -6.10 5.80
N GLU A 20 -3.95 -6.98 5.38
CA GLU A 20 -4.02 -8.38 5.83
C GLU A 20 -2.70 -9.12 5.58
N ILE A 21 -2.05 -8.90 4.44
CA ILE A 21 -0.73 -9.50 4.14
C ILE A 21 0.34 -8.98 5.11
N LEU A 22 0.40 -7.67 5.38
CA LEU A 22 1.36 -7.11 6.34
C LEU A 22 1.16 -7.68 7.75
N VAL A 23 -0.10 -7.82 8.18
CA VAL A 23 -0.44 -8.46 9.46
C VAL A 23 -0.06 -9.94 9.46
N ALA A 24 -0.22 -10.64 8.32
CA ALA A 24 0.18 -12.04 8.20
C ALA A 24 1.70 -12.21 8.27
N TYR A 25 2.48 -11.31 7.68
CA TYR A 25 3.94 -11.24 7.84
C TYR A 25 4.32 -11.06 9.31
N LEU A 26 3.69 -10.10 10.00
CA LEU A 26 3.91 -9.88 11.44
C LEU A 26 3.60 -11.15 12.24
N ASN A 27 2.45 -11.79 11.98
CA ASN A 27 2.04 -13.01 12.66
C ASN A 27 2.90 -14.23 12.33
N ALA A 28 3.66 -14.19 11.23
CA ALA A 28 4.64 -15.20 10.88
C ALA A 28 6.02 -14.98 11.55
N GLY A 29 6.21 -13.86 12.27
CA GLY A 29 7.48 -13.52 12.93
C GLY A 29 8.41 -12.64 12.09
N ALA A 30 7.90 -12.03 11.02
CA ALA A 30 8.69 -11.18 10.13
C ALA A 30 9.19 -9.88 10.80
N ASP A 31 8.85 -9.59 12.04
CA ASP A 31 9.42 -8.51 12.84
C ASP A 31 10.78 -8.88 13.48
N LYS A 32 11.16 -10.16 13.44
CA LYS A 32 12.36 -10.69 14.11
C LYS A 32 13.30 -11.42 13.17
N GLU A 33 12.75 -12.11 12.16
CA GLU A 33 13.52 -12.93 11.25
C GLU A 33 12.93 -12.93 9.83
N TYR A 34 13.71 -13.41 8.88
CA TYR A 34 13.25 -13.56 7.49
C TYR A 34 12.30 -14.76 7.37
N VAL A 35 11.07 -14.51 6.92
CA VAL A 35 10.02 -15.54 6.80
C VAL A 35 9.64 -15.79 5.35
N GLY A 36 9.32 -17.04 5.03
CA GLY A 36 8.90 -17.45 3.68
C GLY A 36 7.42 -17.17 3.40
N ILE A 37 7.07 -16.95 2.13
CA ILE A 37 5.67 -16.69 1.71
C ILE A 37 4.69 -17.82 2.06
N ASN A 38 5.19 -19.06 2.21
CA ASN A 38 4.38 -20.20 2.63
C ASN A 38 3.85 -20.02 4.06
N ASP A 39 4.69 -19.51 4.96
CA ASP A 39 4.30 -19.32 6.35
C ASP A 39 3.37 -18.12 6.50
N VAL A 40 3.58 -17.07 5.70
CA VAL A 40 2.66 -15.94 5.58
C VAL A 40 1.29 -16.38 5.07
N ALA A 41 1.24 -17.21 4.03
CA ALA A 41 -0.01 -17.72 3.47
C ALA A 41 -0.83 -18.54 4.48
N LYS A 42 -0.17 -19.29 5.39
CA LYS A 42 -0.85 -20.00 6.49
C LYS A 42 -1.48 -19.06 7.53
N LYS A 43 -1.10 -17.78 7.54
CA LYS A 43 -1.60 -16.74 8.47
C LYS A 43 -2.57 -15.75 7.83
N SER A 44 -2.99 -15.99 6.58
CA SER A 44 -3.86 -15.10 5.82
C SER A 44 -4.92 -15.88 5.05
N SER A 45 -6.04 -15.22 4.75
CA SER A 45 -7.00 -15.68 3.75
C SER A 45 -6.57 -15.39 2.31
N VAL A 46 -5.51 -14.61 2.11
CA VAL A 46 -4.94 -14.31 0.79
C VAL A 46 -4.12 -15.49 0.30
N SER A 47 -4.36 -15.91 -0.94
CA SER A 47 -3.61 -17.01 -1.55
C SER A 47 -2.12 -16.69 -1.70
N LEU A 48 -1.28 -17.72 -1.59
CA LEU A 48 0.17 -17.62 -1.77
C LEU A 48 0.55 -16.89 -3.07
N HIS A 49 -0.16 -17.20 -4.17
CA HIS A 49 0.04 -16.55 -5.46
C HIS A 49 -0.17 -15.04 -5.40
N ASN A 50 -1.22 -14.58 -4.71
CA ASN A 50 -1.51 -13.16 -4.56
C ASN A 50 -0.54 -12.47 -3.60
N ILE A 51 -0.08 -13.16 -2.54
CA ILE A 51 0.99 -12.67 -1.66
C ILE A 51 2.27 -12.44 -2.47
N SER A 52 2.76 -13.49 -3.14
CA SER A 52 3.98 -13.43 -3.97
C SER A 52 3.92 -12.28 -4.99
N ARG A 53 2.79 -12.13 -5.69
CA ARG A 53 2.59 -11.06 -6.66
C ARG A 53 2.67 -9.66 -6.06
N ASN A 54 2.23 -9.49 -4.81
CA ASN A 54 2.22 -8.19 -4.13
C ASN A 54 3.51 -7.89 -3.34
N ASN A 55 4.42 -8.86 -3.17
CA ASN A 55 5.69 -8.60 -2.51
C ASN A 55 6.55 -7.57 -3.24
N ASN A 56 6.47 -7.46 -4.56
CA ASN A 56 7.15 -6.38 -5.29
C ASN A 56 6.63 -4.99 -4.89
N PHE A 57 5.33 -4.84 -4.65
CA PHE A 57 4.78 -3.60 -4.07
C PHE A 57 5.40 -3.38 -2.69
N PHE A 58 5.25 -4.32 -1.76
CA PHE A 58 5.75 -4.15 -0.40
C PHE A 58 7.25 -3.85 -0.34
N LYS A 59 8.08 -4.54 -1.13
CA LYS A 59 9.52 -4.30 -1.22
C LYS A 59 9.85 -2.92 -1.78
N SER A 60 9.30 -2.60 -2.95
CA SER A 60 9.63 -1.34 -3.63
C SER A 60 9.21 -0.12 -2.80
N TRP A 61 8.15 -0.25 -1.99
CA TRP A 61 7.69 0.76 -1.04
C TRP A 61 8.37 0.69 0.34
N GLY A 62 9.29 -0.26 0.57
CA GLY A 62 10.07 -0.37 1.81
C GLY A 62 9.34 -1.00 2.99
N PHE A 63 8.17 -1.62 2.78
CA PHE A 63 7.47 -2.37 3.83
C PHE A 63 8.20 -3.68 4.16
N LEU A 64 8.77 -4.33 3.14
CA LEU A 64 9.51 -5.58 3.26
C LEU A 64 10.93 -5.43 2.72
N GLU A 65 11.86 -6.13 3.35
CA GLU A 65 13.20 -6.36 2.84
C GLU A 65 13.34 -7.85 2.53
N GLU A 66 13.90 -8.19 1.35
CA GLU A 66 14.14 -9.60 0.98
C GLU A 66 15.53 -10.01 1.45
N SER A 67 15.66 -11.25 1.95
CA SER A 67 16.95 -11.81 2.34
C SER A 67 17.89 -11.89 1.13
N GLU A 68 19.10 -11.37 1.29
CA GLU A 68 20.18 -11.54 0.29
C GLU A 68 20.67 -12.98 0.20
N LYS A 69 20.47 -13.78 1.26
CA LYS A 69 20.95 -15.17 1.35
C LYS A 69 19.90 -16.19 0.93
N GLU A 70 18.63 -15.89 1.13
CA GLU A 70 17.51 -16.81 0.94
C GLU A 70 16.38 -16.12 0.16
N GLN A 71 16.43 -16.24 -1.16
CA GLN A 71 15.41 -15.66 -2.04
C GLN A 71 14.00 -16.16 -1.66
N GLY A 72 13.01 -15.28 -1.70
CA GLY A 72 11.63 -15.60 -1.32
C GLY A 72 11.35 -15.56 0.18
N LYS A 73 12.34 -15.19 1.01
CA LYS A 73 12.14 -14.85 2.42
C LYS A 73 12.24 -13.35 2.65
N TYR A 74 11.34 -12.83 3.48
CA TYR A 74 11.19 -11.39 3.71
C TYR A 74 11.10 -11.08 5.19
N ILE A 75 11.58 -9.91 5.57
CA ILE A 75 11.44 -9.32 6.90
C ILE A 75 10.66 -8.01 6.78
N LEU A 76 9.83 -7.69 7.77
CA LEU A 76 9.17 -6.40 7.87
C LEU A 76 10.19 -5.34 8.30
N ASN A 77 10.15 -4.20 7.62
CA ASN A 77 10.80 -3.02 8.16
C ASN A 77 10.15 -2.65 9.51
N ARG A 78 10.94 -2.08 10.44
CA ARG A 78 10.47 -1.74 11.80
C ARG A 78 9.19 -0.91 11.82
N GLU A 79 9.08 0.12 10.98
CA GLU A 79 7.86 0.96 10.94
C GLU A 79 6.68 0.23 10.28
N ALA A 80 6.94 -0.65 9.33
CA ALA A 80 5.91 -1.49 8.73
C ALA A 80 5.38 -2.52 9.74
N ALA A 81 6.24 -3.08 10.60
CA ALA A 81 5.83 -3.93 11.72
C ALA A 81 5.02 -3.15 12.76
N GLU A 82 5.41 -1.92 13.10
CA GLU A 82 4.64 -1.03 13.98
C GLU A 82 3.24 -0.75 13.41
N PHE A 83 3.16 -0.42 12.11
CA PHE A 83 1.89 -0.23 11.43
C PHE A 83 1.04 -1.51 11.44
N ALA A 84 1.61 -2.65 11.07
CA ALA A 84 0.89 -3.93 11.04
C ALA A 84 0.36 -4.30 12.43
N TYR A 85 1.14 -4.05 13.48
CA TYR A 85 0.72 -4.28 14.86
C TYR A 85 -0.46 -3.38 15.25
N ALA A 86 -0.36 -2.07 14.96
CA ALA A 86 -1.43 -1.11 15.23
C ALA A 86 -2.71 -1.44 14.44
N TYR A 87 -2.59 -1.76 13.15
CA TYR A 87 -3.71 -2.11 12.28
C TYR A 87 -4.43 -3.39 12.73
N ARG A 88 -3.68 -4.37 13.24
CA ARG A 88 -4.26 -5.60 13.81
C ARG A 88 -5.15 -5.32 15.02
N ILE A 89 -4.83 -4.31 15.81
CA ILE A 89 -5.55 -3.96 17.05
C ILE A 89 -6.71 -3.02 16.75
N ASP A 90 -6.43 -1.92 16.06
CA ASP A 90 -7.41 -0.90 15.72
C ASP A 90 -7.15 -0.36 14.30
N PRO A 91 -7.75 -0.97 13.27
CA PRO A 91 -7.57 -0.54 11.90
C PRO A 91 -8.20 0.84 11.63
N LYS A 92 -9.09 1.36 12.49
CA LYS A 92 -9.73 2.67 12.31
C LYS A 92 -9.11 3.76 13.17
N GLY A 93 -8.24 3.41 14.11
CA GLY A 93 -7.61 4.33 15.06
C GLY A 93 -6.74 5.39 14.41
N GLU A 94 -6.74 6.59 14.98
CA GLU A 94 -5.96 7.71 14.45
C GLU A 94 -4.46 7.42 14.49
N LYS A 95 -3.97 6.81 15.58
CA LYS A 95 -2.57 6.40 15.70
C LYS A 95 -2.14 5.45 14.58
N THR A 96 -3.00 4.51 14.17
CA THR A 96 -2.72 3.58 13.06
C THR A 96 -2.56 4.34 11.74
N ARG A 97 -3.41 5.33 11.49
CA ARG A 97 -3.33 6.21 10.31
C ARG A 97 -2.06 7.06 10.34
N GLU A 98 -1.73 7.64 11.49
CA GLU A 98 -0.53 8.47 11.67
C GLU A 98 0.77 7.70 11.40
N ILE A 99 0.87 6.44 11.86
CA ILE A 99 2.03 5.59 11.58
C ILE A 99 2.18 5.37 10.07
N LEU A 100 1.08 5.03 9.38
CA LEU A 100 1.13 4.83 7.93
C LEU A 100 1.43 6.13 7.17
N ARG A 101 0.84 7.25 7.61
CA ARG A 101 1.12 8.58 7.06
C ARG A 101 2.61 8.90 7.17
N ARG A 102 3.20 8.76 8.36
CA ARG A 102 4.63 8.97 8.60
C ARG A 102 5.49 8.08 7.70
N PHE A 103 5.13 6.81 7.57
CA PHE A 103 5.83 5.86 6.71
C PHE A 103 5.80 6.30 5.23
N LEU A 104 4.63 6.62 4.70
CA LEU A 104 4.43 7.04 3.32
C LEU A 104 5.03 8.41 3.01
N SER A 105 5.05 9.33 3.99
CA SER A 105 5.62 10.68 3.85
C SER A 105 7.14 10.70 3.62
N LYS A 106 7.83 9.56 3.70
CA LYS A 106 9.24 9.45 3.33
C LYS A 106 9.47 9.55 1.82
N ASP A 107 8.44 9.33 1.01
CA ASP A 107 8.51 9.47 -0.44
C ASP A 107 8.08 10.90 -0.82
N GLU A 108 9.05 11.78 -1.12
CA GLU A 108 8.78 13.20 -1.44
C GLU A 108 7.88 13.36 -2.67
N VAL A 109 7.98 12.44 -3.63
CA VAL A 109 7.15 12.45 -4.85
C VAL A 109 5.69 12.15 -4.46
N LEU A 110 5.48 11.22 -3.54
CA LEU A 110 4.15 10.88 -3.03
C LEU A 110 3.53 12.05 -2.27
N VAL A 111 4.32 12.70 -1.41
CA VAL A 111 3.85 13.85 -0.62
C VAL A 111 3.38 14.97 -1.55
N LYS A 112 4.20 15.34 -2.55
CA LYS A 112 3.83 16.36 -3.56
C LYS A 112 2.57 15.97 -4.33
N PHE A 113 2.39 14.69 -4.64
CA PHE A 113 1.19 14.20 -5.31
C PHE A 113 -0.06 14.31 -4.41
N VAL A 114 0.04 13.95 -3.13
CA VAL A 114 -1.04 14.07 -2.15
C VAL A 114 -1.42 15.54 -1.92
N GLU A 115 -0.45 16.43 -1.79
CA GLU A 115 -0.69 17.87 -1.70
C GLU A 115 -1.42 18.41 -2.94
N ARG A 116 -1.01 17.96 -4.13
CA ARG A 116 -1.66 18.31 -5.40
C ARG A 116 -3.11 17.87 -5.43
N ILE A 117 -3.41 16.66 -4.96
CA ILE A 117 -4.79 16.17 -4.84
C ILE A 117 -5.66 17.15 -4.03
N GLY A 118 -5.17 17.59 -2.87
CA GLY A 118 -5.92 18.50 -2.00
C GLY A 118 -6.12 19.89 -2.61
N ARG A 119 -5.06 20.44 -3.21
CA ARG A 119 -5.00 21.79 -3.79
C ARG A 119 -5.80 21.92 -5.09
N GLU A 120 -5.64 20.96 -6.00
CA GLU A 120 -6.22 21.00 -7.34
C GLU A 120 -7.57 20.26 -7.43
N GLY A 121 -7.97 19.56 -6.36
CA GLY A 121 -9.22 18.81 -6.35
C GLY A 121 -9.23 17.66 -7.35
N LEU A 122 -8.07 17.02 -7.55
CA LEU A 122 -7.96 15.86 -8.44
C LEU A 122 -8.95 14.79 -8.02
N ASN A 123 -9.81 14.41 -8.97
CA ASN A 123 -10.73 13.31 -8.76
C ASN A 123 -9.99 11.97 -8.86
N ARG A 124 -10.67 10.91 -8.40
CA ARG A 124 -10.12 9.56 -8.34
C ARG A 124 -9.64 9.04 -9.69
N ASP A 125 -10.39 9.26 -10.77
CA ASP A 125 -10.04 8.77 -12.11
C ASP A 125 -8.78 9.46 -12.64
N SER A 126 -8.64 10.76 -12.45
CA SER A 126 -7.42 11.51 -12.79
C SER A 126 -6.21 10.99 -12.00
N ALA A 127 -6.37 10.77 -10.69
CA ALA A 127 -5.29 10.26 -9.84
C ALA A 127 -4.81 8.86 -10.26
N ILE A 128 -5.73 7.97 -10.66
CA ILE A 128 -5.41 6.62 -11.16
C ILE A 128 -4.60 6.69 -12.47
N LEU A 129 -4.86 7.67 -13.34
CA LEU A 129 -4.14 7.82 -14.61
C LEU A 129 -2.72 8.40 -14.42
N GLU A 130 -2.54 9.24 -13.41
CA GLU A 130 -1.27 9.93 -13.17
C GLU A 130 -0.26 9.07 -12.39
N LEU A 131 -0.72 8.33 -11.38
CA LEU A 131 0.14 7.53 -10.50
C LEU A 131 1.10 6.58 -11.26
N PRO A 132 0.66 5.77 -12.23
CA PRO A 132 1.54 4.93 -13.05
C PRO A 132 2.63 5.71 -13.80
N ARG A 133 2.33 6.93 -14.24
CA ARG A 133 3.26 7.78 -15.00
C ARG A 133 4.33 8.38 -14.10
N ILE A 134 3.95 8.74 -12.88
CA ILE A 134 4.85 9.29 -11.86
C ILE A 134 5.89 8.24 -11.44
N TYR A 135 5.44 7.01 -11.22
CA TYR A 135 6.27 5.94 -10.65
C TYR A 135 6.79 4.90 -11.65
N GLY A 136 6.38 4.99 -12.92
CA GLY A 136 6.86 4.14 -14.01
C GLY A 136 6.21 2.74 -14.08
N ASP A 137 5.23 2.43 -13.23
CA ASP A 137 4.55 1.13 -13.25
C ASP A 137 3.36 1.08 -14.21
N LEU A 138 3.67 1.05 -15.51
CA LEU A 138 2.67 1.02 -16.59
C LEU A 138 1.80 -0.25 -16.62
N ARG A 139 2.18 -1.29 -15.85
CA ARG A 139 1.43 -2.56 -15.75
C ARG A 139 0.46 -2.58 -14.57
N ALA A 140 0.31 -1.46 -13.86
CA ALA A 140 -0.62 -1.35 -12.75
C ALA A 140 -2.06 -1.55 -13.21
N ASP A 141 -2.76 -2.45 -12.53
CA ASP A 141 -4.17 -2.70 -12.80
C ASP A 141 -5.05 -1.72 -12.00
N LYS A 142 -6.25 -1.45 -12.53
CA LYS A 142 -7.20 -0.50 -11.92
C LYS A 142 -7.51 -0.86 -10.46
N VAL A 143 -7.63 -2.15 -10.11
CA VAL A 143 -7.94 -2.57 -8.74
C VAL A 143 -6.79 -2.22 -7.80
N GLY A 144 -5.56 -2.51 -8.21
CA GLY A 144 -4.35 -2.19 -7.47
C GLY A 144 -4.14 -0.68 -7.26
N LEU A 145 -4.39 0.12 -8.29
CA LEU A 145 -4.31 1.59 -8.20
C LEU A 145 -5.38 2.15 -7.27
N ASN A 146 -6.60 1.61 -7.32
CA ASN A 146 -7.66 1.96 -6.37
C ASN A 146 -7.25 1.63 -4.94
N ALA A 147 -6.69 0.44 -4.70
CA ALA A 147 -6.21 0.05 -3.37
C ALA A 147 -5.10 0.98 -2.86
N PHE A 148 -4.19 1.41 -3.73
CA PHE A 148 -3.18 2.39 -3.36
C PHE A 148 -3.81 3.75 -3.03
N LEU A 149 -4.77 4.23 -3.81
CA LEU A 149 -5.49 5.46 -3.49
C LEU A 149 -6.27 5.35 -2.18
N ASP A 150 -6.90 4.22 -1.90
CA ASP A 150 -7.58 3.97 -0.62
C ASP A 150 -6.60 4.00 0.55
N MET A 151 -5.38 3.49 0.35
CA MET A 151 -4.28 3.62 1.32
C MET A 151 -3.90 5.08 1.56
N LEU A 152 -3.83 5.91 0.51
CA LEU A 152 -3.56 7.35 0.66
C LEU A 152 -4.71 8.08 1.34
N VAL A 153 -5.95 7.80 0.95
CA VAL A 153 -7.15 8.35 1.59
C VAL A 153 -7.15 8.01 3.08
N TYR A 154 -6.88 6.75 3.42
CA TYR A 154 -6.81 6.27 4.78
C TYR A 154 -5.70 6.97 5.59
N ALA A 155 -4.48 7.06 5.02
CA ALA A 155 -3.34 7.63 5.72
C ALA A 155 -3.44 9.16 5.86
N PHE A 156 -3.81 9.87 4.79
CA PHE A 156 -3.78 11.34 4.71
C PHE A 156 -5.14 12.01 4.93
N GLY A 157 -6.23 11.25 5.11
CA GLY A 157 -7.56 11.83 5.34
C GLY A 157 -8.12 12.58 4.13
N LEU A 158 -7.94 12.03 2.92
CA LEU A 158 -8.32 12.71 1.67
C LEU A 158 -9.82 12.59 1.39
N GLU A 159 -10.63 13.42 2.04
CA GLU A 159 -12.09 13.42 1.91
C GLU A 159 -12.57 13.63 0.47
N LYS A 160 -11.89 14.48 -0.31
CA LYS A 160 -12.28 14.85 -1.70
C LYS A 160 -12.21 13.71 -2.72
N ILE A 161 -11.39 12.68 -2.49
CA ILE A 161 -11.29 11.49 -3.38
C ILE A 161 -12.27 10.38 -2.95
N SER A 162 -12.87 10.51 -1.76
CA SER A 162 -13.71 9.47 -1.17
C SER A 162 -15.15 9.47 -1.70
N ALA A 163 -15.61 10.56 -2.32
CA ALA A 163 -16.97 10.68 -2.81
C ALA A 163 -17.12 10.08 -4.23
N PRO A 164 -18.11 9.20 -4.45
CA PRO A 164 -18.58 8.91 -5.81
C PRO A 164 -19.05 10.22 -6.45
N LYS A 165 -18.77 10.43 -7.74
CA LYS A 165 -19.46 11.49 -8.49
C LYS A 165 -20.97 11.23 -8.38
N GLU A 166 -21.71 12.17 -7.80
CA GLU A 166 -23.13 12.28 -8.13
C GLU A 166 -23.21 12.46 -9.64
N ILE A 167 -23.80 11.48 -10.32
CA ILE A 167 -24.16 11.62 -11.72
C ILE A 167 -25.25 12.70 -11.71
N PRO A 168 -25.07 13.84 -12.40
CA PRO A 168 -26.15 14.79 -12.55
C PRO A 168 -27.30 14.03 -13.20
N ARG A 169 -28.40 13.83 -12.47
CA ARG A 169 -29.65 13.39 -13.11
C ARG A 169 -30.01 14.50 -14.08
N GLU A 170 -29.94 14.21 -15.37
CA GLU A 170 -30.59 15.06 -16.37
C GLU A 170 -32.05 15.20 -15.92
N ALA A 171 -32.47 16.44 -15.71
CA ALA A 171 -33.85 16.75 -15.41
C ALA A 171 -34.65 16.49 -16.69
N GLU A 172 -35.48 15.45 -16.67
CA GLU A 172 -36.62 15.30 -17.59
C GLU A 172 -37.76 16.23 -17.19
#